data_AF-A0A950BD00-F1
#
_entry.id   AF-A0A950BD00-F1
#
_cell.length_a   1.000
_cell.length_b   1.000
_cell.length_c   1.000
_cell.angle_alpha   90.00
_cell.angle_beta   90.00
_cell.angle_gamma   90.00
#
_symmetry.space_group_name_H-M   'P 1'
#
loop_
_entity.id
_entity.type
_entity.pdbx_description
1 polymer ?
#
loop_
_entity_poly.entity_id
_entity_poly.type
_entity_poly.pdbx_seq_one_letter_code
_entity_poly.pdbx_strand_id
1 'polypeptide(L)'
;MPAAAQRPPQSSDEKLVVTTVAIFLVAALIVAVGGYQYLQHWQQEQDQSRAERQTYQRYNDYLKSTQDAAAKSPEKEAPVEAATAPAQPTMAERLMTHSAVTPGPGFNSAGVQQTGVTIIDAMDLAQATAKPRNP
;
A
#
# COMPACT_ATOMS: atom_id res chain seq x y z
N MET A 1 54.41 39.71 -52.44
CA MET A 1 53.81 38.35 -52.56
C MET A 1 53.37 37.91 -51.17
N PRO A 2 52.09 37.99 -50.78
CA PRO A 2 51.66 37.43 -49.50
C PRO A 2 51.41 35.92 -49.64
N ALA A 3 52.06 35.13 -48.78
CA ALA A 3 51.84 33.71 -48.67
C ALA A 3 50.51 33.46 -47.94
N ALA A 4 49.53 32.86 -48.64
CA ALA A 4 48.28 32.44 -48.03
C ALA A 4 48.54 31.24 -47.10
N ALA A 5 48.39 31.46 -45.80
CA ALA A 5 48.41 30.39 -44.80
C ALA A 5 47.20 29.48 -45.04
N GLN A 6 47.46 28.26 -45.51
CA GLN A 6 46.46 27.21 -45.64
C GLN A 6 46.03 26.77 -44.23
N ARG A 7 44.77 27.02 -43.85
CA ARG A 7 44.18 26.46 -42.63
C ARG A 7 44.03 24.94 -42.80
N PRO A 8 44.36 24.12 -41.79
CA PRO A 8 44.16 22.68 -41.85
C PRO A 8 42.66 22.31 -41.91
N PRO A 9 42.32 21.08 -42.37
CA PRO A 9 40.93 20.65 -42.56
C PRO A 9 40.20 20.46 -41.22
N GLN A 10 39.55 21.51 -40.73
CA GLN A 10 38.79 21.53 -39.47
C GLN A 10 37.52 20.66 -39.49
N SER A 11 36.94 20.43 -40.67
CA SER A 11 35.63 19.78 -40.83
C SER A 11 35.58 18.28 -40.51
N SER A 12 36.73 17.59 -40.50
CA SER A 12 36.78 16.14 -40.24
C SER A 12 36.80 15.81 -38.76
N ASP A 13 37.42 16.68 -37.95
CA ASP A 13 37.58 16.47 -36.52
C ASP A 13 36.25 16.70 -35.77
N GLU A 14 35.51 17.75 -36.16
CA GLU A 14 34.18 18.04 -35.60
C GLU A 14 33.19 16.89 -35.84
N LYS A 15 33.23 16.25 -37.01
CA LYS A 15 32.37 15.09 -37.30
C LYS A 15 32.71 13.88 -36.45
N LEU A 16 34.01 13.64 -36.18
CA LEU A 16 34.46 12.58 -35.28
C LEU A 16 34.03 12.87 -33.85
N VAL A 17 34.19 14.10 -33.37
CA VAL A 17 33.76 14.52 -32.04
C VAL A 17 32.24 14.35 -31.88
N VAL A 18 31.44 14.86 -32.84
CA VAL A 18 29.97 14.73 -32.79
C VAL A 18 29.53 13.28 -32.78
N THR A 19 30.14 12.43 -33.62
CA THR A 19 29.82 10.99 -33.67
C THR A 19 30.19 10.29 -32.36
N THR A 20 31.35 10.62 -31.80
CA THR A 20 31.83 10.06 -30.53
C THR A 20 30.92 10.44 -29.37
N VAL A 21 30.51 11.72 -29.30
CA VAL A 21 29.56 12.21 -28.30
C VAL A 21 28.21 11.52 -28.46
N ALA A 22 27.70 11.37 -29.68
CA ALA A 22 26.43 10.70 -29.93
C ALA A 22 26.46 9.23 -29.46
N ILE A 23 27.52 8.48 -29.79
CA ILE A 23 27.69 7.09 -29.34
C ILE A 23 27.75 7.02 -27.82
N PHE A 24 28.50 7.93 -27.18
CA PHE A 24 28.64 7.95 -25.73
C PHE A 24 27.31 8.23 -25.03
N LEU A 25 26.52 9.18 -25.54
CA LEU A 25 25.20 9.49 -24.98
C LEU A 25 24.24 8.30 -25.12
N VAL A 26 24.24 7.61 -26.27
CA VAL A 26 23.42 6.41 -26.47
C VAL A 26 23.85 5.30 -25.51
N ALA A 27 25.15 5.05 -25.37
CA ALA A 27 25.67 4.05 -24.43
C ALA A 27 25.30 4.38 -22.98
N ALA A 28 25.46 5.66 -22.57
CA ALA A 28 25.09 6.13 -21.24
C ALA A 28 23.58 5.94 -20.97
N LEU A 29 22.74 6.20 -21.98
CA LEU A 29 21.30 6.04 -21.86
C LEU A 29 20.90 4.56 -21.71
N ILE A 30 21.54 3.65 -22.44
CA ILE A 30 21.34 2.20 -22.29
C ILE A 30 21.74 1.74 -20.88
N VAL A 31 22.89 2.19 -20.38
CA VAL A 31 23.36 1.87 -19.02
C VAL A 31 22.41 2.45 -17.97
N ALA A 32 21.94 3.68 -18.15
CA ALA A 32 21.00 4.31 -17.21
C ALA A 32 19.66 3.57 -17.16
N VAL A 33 19.08 3.21 -18.32
CA VAL A 33 17.81 2.48 -18.39
C VAL A 33 17.96 1.05 -17.84
N GLY A 34 19.02 0.34 -18.23
CA GLY A 34 19.30 -1.00 -17.72
C GLY A 34 19.58 -1.01 -16.22
N GLY A 35 20.37 -0.06 -15.73
CA GLY A 35 20.67 0.13 -14.32
C GLY A 35 19.43 0.50 -13.50
N TYR A 36 18.57 1.37 -14.04
CA TYR A 36 17.30 1.75 -13.39
C TYR A 36 16.36 0.55 -13.26
N GLN A 37 16.17 -0.23 -14.33
CA GLN A 37 15.36 -1.46 -14.27
C GLN A 37 15.93 -2.48 -13.27
N TYR A 38 17.26 -2.61 -13.20
CA TYR A 38 17.92 -3.51 -12.24
C TYR A 38 17.71 -3.07 -10.79
N LEU A 39 17.90 -1.78 -10.49
CA LEU A 39 17.64 -1.24 -9.15
C LEU A 39 16.17 -1.37 -8.77
N GLN A 40 15.24 -1.13 -9.71
CA GLN A 40 13.80 -1.25 -9.48
C GLN A 40 13.40 -2.68 -9.10
N HIS A 41 13.94 -3.70 -9.79
CA HIS A 41 13.70 -5.11 -9.46
C HIS A 41 14.21 -5.43 -8.05
N TRP A 42 15.41 -4.97 -7.72
CA TRP A 42 15.99 -5.15 -6.39
C TRP A 42 15.18 -4.47 -5.29
N GLN A 43 14.58 -3.32 -5.59
CA GLN A 43 13.75 -2.57 -4.66
C GLN A 43 12.44 -3.30 -4.36
N GLN A 44 11.84 -3.93 -5.37
CA GLN A 44 10.64 -4.77 -5.19
C GLN A 44 10.91 -5.99 -4.30
N GLU A 45 12.08 -6.62 -4.42
CA GLU A 45 12.48 -7.74 -3.55
C GLU A 45 12.72 -7.30 -2.10
N GLN A 46 13.27 -6.10 -1.91
CA GLN A 46 13.45 -5.52 -0.57
C GLN A 46 12.13 -5.14 0.10
N ASP A 47 11.15 -4.62 -0.65
CA ASP A 47 9.85 -4.26 -0.09
C ASP A 47 9.05 -5.49 0.37
N GLN A 48 9.16 -6.62 -0.34
CA GLN A 48 8.60 -7.89 0.13
C GLN A 48 9.23 -8.35 1.45
N SER A 49 10.56 -8.22 1.56
CA SER A 49 11.29 -8.57 2.78
C SER A 49 10.97 -7.64 3.96
N ARG A 50 10.67 -6.36 3.70
CA ARG A 50 10.24 -5.40 4.72
C ARG A 50 8.78 -5.62 5.14
N ALA A 51 7.91 -5.99 4.21
CA ALA A 51 6.51 -6.33 4.49
C ALA A 51 6.40 -7.58 5.39
N GLU A 52 7.22 -8.59 5.15
CA GLU A 52 7.32 -9.75 6.05
C GLU A 52 7.81 -9.34 7.43
N ARG A 53 8.91 -8.57 7.53
CA ARG A 53 9.43 -8.11 8.82
C ARG A 53 8.41 -7.30 9.62
N GLN A 54 7.62 -6.45 8.96
CA GLN A 54 6.55 -5.70 9.62
C GLN A 54 5.41 -6.61 10.10
N THR A 55 5.05 -7.63 9.34
CA THR A 55 4.05 -8.64 9.76
C THR A 55 4.53 -9.44 10.97
N TYR A 56 5.79 -9.90 10.95
CA TYR A 56 6.39 -10.62 12.08
C TYR A 56 6.56 -9.75 13.33
N GLN A 57 6.95 -8.48 13.15
CA GLN A 57 7.01 -7.53 14.28
C GLN A 57 5.62 -7.33 14.90
N ARG A 58 4.59 -7.11 14.09
CA ARG A 58 3.22 -6.96 14.57
C ARG A 58 2.74 -8.20 15.34
N TYR A 59 3.00 -9.39 14.82
CA TYR A 59 2.62 -10.64 15.46
C TYR A 59 3.32 -10.84 16.82
N ASN A 60 4.63 -10.55 16.90
CA ASN A 60 5.35 -10.61 18.16
C ASN A 60 4.86 -9.58 19.18
N ASP A 61 4.49 -8.38 18.74
CA ASP A 61 3.89 -7.37 19.62
C ASP A 61 2.52 -7.82 20.15
N TYR A 62 1.71 -8.51 19.34
CA TYR A 62 0.47 -9.15 19.81
C TYR A 62 0.73 -10.24 20.86
N LEU A 63 1.71 -11.14 20.63
CA LEU A 63 2.07 -12.16 21.62
C LEU A 63 2.56 -11.54 22.93
N LYS A 64 3.41 -10.51 22.84
CA LYS A 64 3.98 -9.83 24.00
C LYS A 64 2.93 -9.05 24.79
N SER A 65 2.07 -8.29 24.11
CA SER A 65 0.94 -7.61 24.74
C SER A 65 -0.08 -8.57 25.36
N THR A 66 -0.29 -9.75 24.77
CA THR A 66 -1.16 -10.79 25.34
C THR A 66 -0.53 -11.42 26.58
N GLN A 67 0.79 -11.63 26.58
CA GLN A 67 1.53 -12.13 27.74
C GLN A 67 1.58 -11.10 28.88
N ASP A 68 1.81 -9.82 28.56
CA ASP A 68 1.77 -8.72 29.52
C ASP A 68 0.35 -8.48 30.06
N ALA A 69 -0.70 -8.65 29.25
CA ALA A 69 -2.09 -8.60 29.68
C ALA A 69 -2.47 -9.80 30.59
N ALA A 70 -1.97 -11.00 30.28
CA ALA A 70 -2.13 -12.17 31.14
C ALA A 70 -1.40 -12.03 32.48
N ALA A 71 -0.24 -11.34 32.50
CA ALA A 71 0.50 -11.05 33.71
C ALA A 71 -0.10 -9.90 34.56
N LYS A 72 -1.07 -9.15 34.02
CA LYS A 72 -1.74 -8.03 34.68
C LYS A 72 -3.21 -8.27 35.01
N SER A 73 -3.67 -9.53 35.01
CA SER A 73 -5.00 -9.86 35.50
C SER A 73 -5.07 -9.57 36.99
N PRO A 74 -5.85 -8.57 37.45
CA PRO A 74 -6.13 -8.46 38.86
C PRO A 74 -7.09 -9.59 39.25
N GLU A 75 -6.80 -10.11 40.42
CA GLU A 75 -7.63 -10.95 41.25
C GLU A 75 -9.13 -10.54 41.24
N LYS A 76 -9.98 -11.51 40.93
CA LYS A 76 -11.33 -11.73 41.47
C LYS A 76 -12.25 -10.49 41.60
N GLU A 77 -13.08 -10.28 40.60
CA GLU A 77 -14.37 -9.60 40.78
C GLU A 77 -15.50 -10.64 40.92
N ALA A 78 -16.24 -10.52 42.02
CA ALA A 78 -17.46 -11.27 42.32
C ALA A 78 -18.54 -11.03 41.24
N PRO A 79 -19.55 -11.92 41.10
CA PRO A 79 -20.57 -11.76 40.07
C PRO A 79 -21.42 -10.53 40.39
N VAL A 80 -21.11 -9.42 39.71
CA VAL A 80 -21.98 -8.25 39.69
C VAL A 80 -23.16 -8.56 38.78
N GLU A 81 -24.31 -8.54 39.43
CA GLU A 81 -25.66 -8.67 38.93
C GLU A 81 -25.86 -7.98 37.57
N ALA A 82 -26.49 -8.70 36.65
CA ALA A 82 -26.72 -8.32 35.27
C ALA A 82 -27.43 -6.96 35.13
N ALA A 83 -26.66 -5.90 34.90
CA ALA A 83 -27.16 -4.76 34.17
C ALA A 83 -27.07 -5.13 32.68
N THR A 84 -28.21 -5.51 32.10
CA THR A 84 -28.37 -5.74 30.66
C THR A 84 -28.06 -4.45 29.91
N ALA A 85 -26.79 -4.21 29.60
CA ALA A 85 -26.41 -3.29 28.54
C ALA A 85 -27.02 -3.84 27.25
N PRO A 86 -27.64 -3.02 26.38
CA PRO A 86 -28.09 -3.51 25.09
C PRO A 86 -26.86 -4.09 24.39
N ALA A 87 -26.91 -5.40 24.11
CA ALA A 87 -25.84 -6.09 23.41
C ALA A 87 -25.57 -5.30 22.12
N GLN A 88 -24.33 -4.85 21.92
CA GLN A 88 -23.97 -4.23 20.65
C GLN A 88 -24.27 -5.25 19.54
N PRO A 89 -24.95 -4.84 18.45
CA PRO A 89 -25.34 -5.77 17.40
C PRO A 89 -24.09 -6.40 16.80
N THR A 90 -24.14 -7.72 16.62
CA THR A 90 -23.03 -8.47 16.03
C THR A 90 -22.79 -8.03 14.57
N MET A 91 -21.60 -8.26 14.01
CA MET A 91 -21.31 -7.91 12.61
C MET A 91 -22.30 -8.57 11.63
N ALA A 92 -22.70 -9.81 11.91
CA ALA A 92 -23.74 -10.52 11.17
C ALA A 92 -25.08 -9.77 11.21
N GLU A 93 -25.46 -9.28 12.38
CA GLU A 93 -26.74 -8.61 12.60
C GLU A 93 -26.79 -7.23 11.94
N ARG A 94 -25.67 -6.48 11.98
CA ARG A 94 -25.53 -5.22 11.23
C ARG A 94 -25.72 -5.45 9.73
N LEU A 95 -25.18 -6.56 9.20
CA LEU A 95 -25.34 -6.92 7.80
C LEU A 95 -26.76 -7.33 7.45
N MET A 96 -27.40 -8.17 8.27
CA MET A 96 -28.76 -8.64 8.04
C MET A 96 -29.80 -7.52 8.15
N THR A 97 -29.47 -6.42 8.84
CA THR A 97 -30.32 -5.22 8.91
C THR A 97 -30.38 -4.49 7.56
N HIS A 98 -29.37 -4.65 6.68
CA HIS A 98 -29.31 -3.95 5.41
C HIS A 98 -29.92 -4.76 4.26
N SER A 99 -30.90 -4.19 3.55
CA SER A 99 -31.65 -4.86 2.47
C SER A 99 -30.79 -5.40 1.31
N ALA A 100 -29.60 -4.81 1.08
CA ALA A 100 -28.68 -5.27 0.04
C ALA A 100 -27.88 -6.53 0.40
N VAL A 101 -28.05 -7.07 1.62
CA VAL A 101 -27.33 -8.27 2.06
C VAL A 101 -28.21 -9.49 1.92
N THR A 102 -27.73 -10.49 1.18
CA THR A 102 -28.35 -11.82 1.12
C THR A 102 -27.34 -12.86 1.61
N PRO A 103 -27.56 -13.49 2.79
CA PRO A 103 -26.65 -14.49 3.33
C PRO A 103 -26.52 -15.72 2.41
N GLY A 104 -25.30 -16.07 2.05
CA GLY A 104 -24.95 -17.31 1.34
C GLY A 104 -24.00 -18.20 2.14
N PRO A 105 -23.59 -19.35 1.59
CA PRO A 105 -22.54 -20.17 2.19
C PRO A 105 -21.28 -19.34 2.48
N GLY A 106 -20.76 -19.41 3.70
CA GLY A 106 -19.59 -18.61 4.13
C GLY A 106 -19.91 -17.20 4.65
N PHE A 107 -21.18 -16.78 4.68
CA PHE A 107 -21.60 -15.49 5.26
C PHE A 107 -21.19 -15.33 6.74
N ASN A 108 -21.14 -16.42 7.50
CA ASN A 108 -20.74 -16.41 8.90
C ASN A 108 -19.21 -16.34 9.13
N SER A 109 -18.40 -16.27 8.08
CA SER A 109 -16.96 -16.12 8.23
C SER A 109 -16.60 -14.69 8.61
N ALA A 110 -15.69 -14.53 9.58
CA ALA A 110 -15.34 -13.22 10.13
C ALA A 110 -14.86 -12.23 9.06
N GLY A 111 -14.06 -12.69 8.09
CA GLY A 111 -13.56 -11.85 6.99
C GLY A 111 -14.65 -11.36 6.03
N VAL A 112 -15.65 -12.20 5.73
CA VAL A 112 -16.80 -11.82 4.91
C VAL A 112 -17.68 -10.82 5.64
N GLN A 113 -17.95 -11.05 6.94
CA GLN A 113 -18.76 -10.13 7.73
C GLN A 113 -18.09 -8.78 7.90
N GLN A 114 -16.79 -8.76 8.19
CA GLN A 114 -16.03 -7.52 8.36
C GLN A 114 -16.01 -6.70 7.06
N THR A 115 -15.76 -7.34 5.92
CA THR A 115 -15.78 -6.68 4.61
C THR A 115 -17.18 -6.17 4.29
N GLY A 116 -18.21 -6.99 4.52
CA GLY A 116 -19.59 -6.62 4.33
C GLY A 116 -19.97 -5.37 5.13
N VAL A 117 -19.63 -5.32 6.43
CA VAL A 117 -19.98 -4.17 7.29
C VAL A 117 -19.32 -2.89 6.78
N THR A 118 -18.06 -2.99 6.35
CA THR A 118 -17.32 -1.85 5.78
C THR A 118 -17.99 -1.30 4.52
N ILE A 119 -18.52 -2.18 3.66
CA ILE A 119 -19.23 -1.77 2.44
C ILE A 119 -20.54 -1.06 2.79
N ILE A 120 -21.32 -1.59 3.73
CA ILE A 120 -22.57 -0.95 4.18
C ILE A 120 -22.30 0.42 4.81
N ASP A 121 -21.31 0.53 5.70
CA ASP A 121 -20.95 1.81 6.33
C ASP A 121 -20.55 2.86 5.28
N ALA A 122 -19.84 2.45 4.21
CA ALA A 122 -19.47 3.34 3.11
C ALA A 122 -20.68 3.77 2.26
N MET A 123 -21.63 2.86 2.02
CA MET A 123 -22.88 3.18 1.30
C MET A 123 -23.74 4.16 2.09
N ASP A 124 -23.89 3.94 3.40
CA ASP A 124 -24.66 4.84 4.28
C ASP A 124 -24.03 6.23 4.33
N LEU A 125 -22.70 6.30 4.43
CA LEU A 125 -21.97 7.57 4.36
C LEU A 125 -22.17 8.29 3.01
N ALA A 126 -22.13 7.55 1.91
CA ALA A 126 -22.37 8.11 0.58
C ALA A 126 -23.81 8.59 0.42
N GLN A 127 -24.81 7.85 0.91
CA GLN A 127 -26.21 8.26 0.89
C GLN A 127 -26.47 9.51 1.75
N ALA A 128 -25.84 9.59 2.93
CA ALA A 128 -25.93 10.73 3.82
C ALA A 128 -25.35 12.00 3.19
N THR A 129 -24.26 11.87 2.43
CA THR A 129 -23.62 13.00 1.71
C THR A 129 -24.32 13.33 0.38
N ALA A 130 -24.95 12.36 -0.27
CA ALA A 130 -25.66 12.53 -1.54
C ALA A 130 -27.09 13.06 -1.38
N LYS A 131 -27.73 12.96 -0.20
CA LYS A 131 -29.08 13.51 0.02
C LYS A 131 -29.05 15.03 -0.20
N PRO A 132 -29.66 15.57 -1.28
CA PRO A 132 -29.65 16.99 -1.54
C PRO A 132 -30.38 17.69 -0.40
N ARG A 133 -29.69 18.65 0.22
CA ARG A 133 -30.30 19.58 1.16
C ARG A 133 -31.26 20.43 0.32
N ASN A 134 -32.54 20.04 0.26
CA ASN A 134 -33.57 20.87 -0.38
C ASN A 134 -33.46 22.29 0.23
N PRO A 135 -33.33 23.34 -0.60
CA PRO A 135 -33.44 24.71 -0.11
C PRO A 135 -34.84 25.00 0.40
#